data_AF-A0A0R1ZIU8-F1
#
_entry.id   AF-A0A0R1ZIU8-F1
#
_cell.length_a   1.000
_cell.length_b   1.000
_cell.length_c   1.000
_cell.angle_alpha   90.00
_cell.angle_beta   90.00
_cell.angle_gamma   90.00
#
_symmetry.space_group_name_H-M   'P 1'
#
loop_
_entity.id
_entity.type
_entity.pdbx_description
1 polymer ?
#
loop_
_entity_poly.entity_id
_entity_poly.type
_entity_poly.pdbx_seq_one_letter_code
_entity_poly.pdbx_strand_id
1 'polypeptide(L)'
;METPTFPLLTLTVASNSGIPQERFATQGDKGRQQLLVITDGGTIGADSLGFRASLPDGNFVDVREGFTVSDDQIQFAIPDQTFSANGRVTCYFYVFDGDTILASTNKFTYIVAPQFERGVGGSSYSKTLETLKADMESTLADLKTEVSKWMASADVEGEVKRQLASTLSAIQSWEQTQKTALDASASELTKAQAQWIDEYNTLTAELATLKTAQANAEKATSDATTATTQATQAATTATASAKAADTSKANADKAASTATQAATDASKATTDSKQATADAKAATELAKQAADNANNVSATITDADLAAWITQEAGK
;
A
#
# COMPACT_ATOMS: atom_id res chain seq x y z
N MET A 1 12.97 -32.83 -13.48
CA MET A 1 12.28 -31.53 -13.53
C MET A 1 11.40 -31.48 -12.30
N GLU A 2 11.55 -30.46 -11.46
CA GLU A 2 10.69 -30.29 -10.28
C GLU A 2 9.25 -30.01 -10.74
N THR A 3 8.28 -30.68 -10.11
CA THR A 3 6.85 -30.45 -10.39
C THR A 3 6.50 -29.03 -9.95
N PRO A 4 5.86 -28.21 -10.81
CA PRO A 4 5.50 -26.85 -10.43
C PRO A 4 4.56 -26.84 -9.21
N THR A 5 4.93 -26.05 -8.20
CA THR A 5 4.19 -25.95 -6.93
C THR A 5 3.46 -24.61 -6.85
N PHE A 6 2.24 -24.62 -6.32
CA PHE A 6 1.62 -23.39 -5.86
C PHE A 6 2.36 -22.81 -4.63
N PRO A 7 2.21 -21.51 -4.33
CA PRO A 7 2.78 -20.92 -3.12
C PRO A 7 2.33 -21.67 -1.85
N LEU A 8 3.12 -21.55 -0.78
CA LEU A 8 2.82 -22.19 0.50
C LEU A 8 1.44 -21.80 1.02
N LEU A 9 0.69 -22.79 1.51
CA LEU A 9 -0.63 -22.64 2.09
C LEU A 9 -0.59 -22.97 3.58
N THR A 10 -0.73 -21.96 4.44
CA THR A 10 -0.80 -22.17 5.89
C THR A 10 -2.26 -22.28 6.32
N LEU A 11 -2.60 -23.42 6.92
CA LEU A 11 -3.95 -23.74 7.36
C LEU A 11 -3.96 -24.07 8.84
N THR A 12 -5.11 -23.85 9.48
CA THR A 12 -5.33 -24.15 10.88
C THR A 12 -6.41 -25.21 11.01
N VAL A 13 -6.22 -26.16 11.92
CA VAL A 13 -7.30 -27.09 12.30
C VAL A 13 -8.31 -26.30 13.12
N ALA A 14 -9.38 -25.81 12.49
CA ALA A 14 -10.37 -24.96 13.14
C ALA A 14 -11.77 -25.13 12.55
N SER A 15 -12.78 -25.07 13.43
CA SER A 15 -14.19 -25.02 13.06
C SER A 15 -14.55 -23.65 12.46
N ASN A 16 -14.42 -23.53 11.14
CA ASN A 16 -15.17 -22.60 10.26
C ASN A 16 -15.01 -21.08 10.38
N SER A 17 -14.11 -20.49 11.17
CA SER A 17 -14.09 -19.01 11.37
C SER A 17 -12.91 -18.25 10.76
N GLY A 18 -12.67 -18.39 9.45
CA GLY A 18 -11.68 -17.57 8.72
C GLY A 18 -12.19 -17.13 7.36
N ILE A 19 -11.77 -15.95 6.90
CA ILE A 19 -11.94 -15.54 5.49
C ILE A 19 -11.23 -16.61 4.64
N PRO A 20 -11.93 -17.29 3.71
CA PRO A 20 -11.31 -18.31 2.88
C PRO A 20 -10.14 -17.71 2.11
N GLN A 21 -8.96 -18.31 2.19
CA GLN A 21 -7.82 -17.86 1.38
C GLN A 21 -8.15 -18.12 -0.09
N GLU A 22 -8.20 -17.06 -0.90
CA GLU A 22 -8.46 -17.15 -2.33
C GLU A 22 -7.15 -17.26 -3.10
N ARG A 23 -7.14 -18.15 -4.08
CA ARG A 23 -5.97 -18.45 -4.90
C ARG A 23 -6.40 -18.47 -6.35
N PHE A 24 -5.62 -17.83 -7.20
CA PHE A 24 -5.87 -17.85 -8.64
C PHE A 24 -5.20 -19.07 -9.25
N ALA A 25 -5.97 -19.83 -10.03
CA ALA A 25 -5.52 -20.99 -10.78
C ALA A 25 -6.12 -20.95 -12.19
N THR A 26 -5.59 -21.75 -13.09
CA THR A 26 -6.06 -21.90 -14.47
C THR A 26 -6.32 -23.37 -14.80
N GLN A 27 -7.15 -23.67 -15.82
CA GLN A 27 -7.49 -25.07 -16.17
C GLN A 27 -6.31 -25.98 -16.56
N GLY A 28 -5.15 -25.41 -16.91
CA GLY A 28 -3.90 -26.10 -17.20
C GLY A 28 -2.92 -26.15 -16.03
N ASP A 29 -3.31 -25.71 -14.82
CA ASP A 29 -2.59 -26.00 -13.57
C ASP A 29 -2.74 -27.48 -13.12
N LYS A 30 -3.26 -28.35 -14.00
CA LYS A 30 -3.33 -29.80 -13.82
C LYS A 30 -1.94 -30.38 -13.55
N GLY A 31 -1.86 -31.30 -12.60
CA GLY A 31 -0.60 -31.86 -12.11
C GLY A 31 0.25 -30.93 -11.23
N ARG A 32 -0.18 -29.71 -10.90
CA ARG A 32 0.51 -28.88 -9.90
C ARG A 32 0.34 -29.44 -8.49
N GLN A 33 1.35 -29.19 -7.67
CA GLN A 33 1.34 -29.56 -6.26
C GLN A 33 0.97 -28.37 -5.36
N GLN A 34 0.29 -28.64 -4.26
CA GLN A 34 0.07 -27.70 -3.17
C GLN A 34 1.07 -27.98 -2.05
N LEU A 35 1.91 -26.99 -1.72
CA LEU A 35 2.69 -27.02 -0.49
C LEU A 35 1.83 -26.47 0.65
N LEU A 36 1.73 -27.17 1.77
CA LEU A 36 0.94 -26.71 2.91
C LEU A 36 1.59 -27.01 4.27
N VAL A 37 1.26 -26.16 5.24
CA VAL A 37 1.62 -26.32 6.65
C VAL A 37 0.33 -26.24 7.46
N ILE A 38 0.15 -27.18 8.39
CA ILE A 38 -1.01 -27.22 9.28
C ILE A 38 -0.56 -26.79 10.68
N THR A 39 -0.93 -25.59 11.09
CA THR A 39 -0.66 -25.04 12.42
C THR A 39 -1.85 -25.39 13.33
N ASP A 40 -1.62 -26.00 14.50
CA ASP A 40 -2.62 -26.44 15.51
C ASP A 40 -3.22 -27.86 15.37
N GLY A 41 -2.57 -28.76 14.63
CA GLY A 41 -3.02 -30.16 14.45
C GLY A 41 -2.19 -31.24 15.15
N GLY A 42 -1.11 -30.89 15.84
CA GLY A 42 -0.06 -31.85 16.22
C GLY A 42 0.72 -32.37 15.00
N THR A 43 1.54 -33.40 15.19
CA THR A 43 2.24 -34.07 14.07
C THR A 43 1.23 -34.89 13.28
N ILE A 44 0.81 -34.39 12.12
CA ILE A 44 -0.10 -35.09 11.20
C ILE A 44 0.73 -35.80 10.14
N GLY A 45 0.56 -37.12 10.01
CA GLY A 45 1.21 -37.92 8.98
C GLY A 45 0.46 -37.87 7.64
N ALA A 46 1.19 -38.03 6.53
CA ALA A 46 0.62 -38.08 5.17
C ALA A 46 -0.54 -39.08 5.03
N ASP A 47 -0.43 -40.23 5.70
CA ASP A 47 -1.38 -41.34 5.60
C ASP A 47 -2.73 -41.08 6.30
N SER A 48 -2.83 -39.98 7.04
CA SER A 48 -4.02 -39.59 7.80
C SER A 48 -4.73 -38.36 7.21
N LEU A 49 -4.28 -37.87 6.05
CA LEU A 49 -4.78 -36.66 5.41
C LEU A 49 -5.67 -36.97 4.20
N GLY A 50 -6.82 -36.31 4.17
CA GLY A 50 -7.69 -36.26 3.01
C GLY A 50 -7.85 -34.84 2.49
N PHE A 51 -8.19 -34.75 1.21
CA PHE A 51 -8.50 -33.51 0.52
C PHE A 51 -9.90 -33.59 -0.07
N ARG A 52 -10.68 -32.53 0.13
CA ARG A 52 -11.98 -32.40 -0.51
C ARG A 52 -12.12 -31.06 -1.22
N ALA A 53 -12.66 -31.09 -2.44
CA ALA A 53 -13.02 -29.92 -3.21
C ALA A 53 -14.47 -30.00 -3.68
N SER A 54 -15.20 -28.90 -3.54
CA SER A 54 -16.54 -28.71 -4.13
C SER A 54 -16.39 -27.89 -5.41
N LEU A 55 -16.81 -28.49 -6.53
CA LEU A 55 -16.68 -27.91 -7.86
C LEU A 55 -17.89 -27.02 -8.21
N PRO A 56 -17.74 -26.07 -9.15
CA PRO A 56 -18.82 -25.18 -9.58
C PRO A 56 -20.04 -25.88 -10.20
N ASP A 57 -19.86 -27.08 -10.73
CA ASP A 57 -20.90 -27.90 -11.36
C ASP A 57 -21.73 -28.73 -10.35
N GLY A 58 -21.43 -28.61 -9.05
CA GLY A 58 -22.08 -29.35 -7.97
C GLY A 58 -21.45 -30.71 -7.66
N ASN A 59 -20.44 -31.14 -8.43
CA ASN A 59 -19.67 -32.34 -8.14
C ASN A 59 -18.63 -32.08 -7.04
N PHE A 60 -18.08 -33.15 -6.48
CA PHE A 60 -17.01 -33.06 -5.48
C PHE A 60 -15.86 -34.03 -5.80
N VAL A 61 -14.65 -33.59 -5.47
CA VAL A 61 -13.44 -34.42 -5.43
C VAL A 61 -13.18 -34.74 -3.96
N ASP A 62 -12.94 -36.01 -3.65
CA ASP A 62 -12.59 -36.47 -2.30
C ASP A 62 -11.52 -37.55 -2.41
N VAL A 63 -10.31 -37.28 -1.93
CA VAL A 63 -9.14 -38.17 -2.05
C VAL A 63 -8.40 -38.28 -0.72
N ARG A 64 -7.85 -39.46 -0.45
CA ARG A 64 -7.06 -39.79 0.75
C ARG A 64 -5.61 -40.17 0.44
N GLU A 65 -5.18 -39.92 -0.79
CA GLU A 65 -3.86 -40.27 -1.32
C GLU A 65 -3.22 -39.05 -2.02
N GLY A 66 -1.92 -39.12 -2.29
CA GLY A 66 -1.17 -38.05 -2.98
C GLY A 66 -0.47 -37.05 -2.05
N PHE A 67 -0.32 -37.37 -0.76
CA PHE A 67 0.39 -36.58 0.23
C PHE A 67 1.82 -37.10 0.44
N THR A 68 2.79 -36.19 0.52
CA THR A 68 4.16 -36.47 0.96
C THR A 68 4.59 -35.44 2.01
N VAL A 69 5.41 -35.84 2.98
CA VAL A 69 5.94 -34.94 4.02
C VAL A 69 7.44 -34.77 3.82
N SER A 70 7.90 -33.53 3.73
CA SER A 70 9.32 -33.16 3.63
C SER A 70 9.55 -31.84 4.37
N ASP A 71 10.58 -31.77 5.21
CA ASP A 71 11.02 -30.55 5.91
C ASP A 71 9.86 -29.76 6.58
N ASP A 72 9.05 -30.46 7.38
CA ASP A 72 7.87 -29.92 8.09
C ASP A 72 6.76 -29.34 7.18
N GLN A 73 6.81 -29.61 5.88
CA GLN A 73 5.78 -29.26 4.92
C GLN A 73 5.13 -30.51 4.33
N ILE A 74 3.83 -30.42 4.07
CA ILE A 74 3.09 -31.43 3.33
C ILE A 74 3.01 -30.96 1.88
N GLN A 75 3.46 -31.81 0.95
CA GLN A 75 3.23 -31.63 -0.47
C GLN A 75 2.04 -32.49 -0.88
N PHE A 76 1.08 -31.91 -1.58
CA PHE A 76 -0.11 -32.60 -2.03
C PHE A 76 -0.25 -32.47 -3.55
N ALA A 77 -0.33 -33.60 -4.24
CA ALA A 77 -0.65 -33.63 -5.66
C ALA A 77 -2.15 -33.35 -5.85
N ILE A 78 -2.48 -32.17 -6.39
CA ILE A 78 -3.87 -31.76 -6.56
C ILE A 78 -4.49 -32.60 -7.70
N PRO A 79 -5.63 -33.27 -7.49
CA PRO A 79 -6.30 -34.01 -8.56
C PRO A 79 -6.70 -33.07 -9.70
N ASP A 80 -6.44 -33.46 -10.96
CA ASP A 80 -6.76 -32.67 -12.15
C ASP A 80 -8.24 -32.27 -12.28
N GLN A 81 -9.12 -33.07 -11.66
CA GLN A 81 -10.55 -32.81 -11.57
C GLN A 81 -10.84 -31.48 -10.86
N THR A 82 -10.00 -31.08 -9.90
CA THR A 82 -10.08 -29.81 -9.15
C THR A 82 -10.04 -28.60 -10.09
N PHE A 83 -9.34 -28.70 -11.22
CA PHE A 83 -9.18 -27.61 -12.19
C PHE A 83 -9.91 -27.87 -13.51
N SER A 84 -10.81 -28.86 -13.56
CA SER A 84 -11.54 -29.19 -14.79
C SER A 84 -12.69 -28.23 -15.10
N ALA A 85 -13.28 -27.59 -14.09
CA ALA A 85 -14.38 -26.64 -14.26
C ALA A 85 -13.96 -25.20 -13.92
N ASN A 86 -14.46 -24.24 -14.69
CA ASN A 86 -14.20 -22.81 -14.48
C ASN A 86 -15.05 -22.28 -13.32
N GLY A 87 -14.45 -21.40 -12.51
CA GLY A 87 -15.13 -20.72 -11.42
C GLY A 87 -14.57 -21.08 -10.05
N ARG A 88 -15.41 -20.94 -9.03
CA ARG A 88 -15.01 -21.00 -7.63
C ARG A 88 -15.01 -22.45 -7.13
N VAL A 89 -13.84 -23.00 -6.85
CA VAL A 89 -13.65 -24.33 -6.26
C VAL A 89 -13.33 -24.18 -4.78
N THR A 90 -14.19 -24.70 -3.91
CA THR A 90 -14.02 -24.58 -2.45
C THR A 90 -13.37 -25.84 -1.90
N CYS A 91 -12.24 -25.68 -1.22
CA CYS A 91 -11.38 -26.78 -0.79
C CYS A 91 -11.18 -26.78 0.73
N TYR A 92 -10.90 -27.95 1.29
CA TYR A 92 -10.36 -28.11 2.64
C TYR A 92 -9.59 -29.42 2.75
N PHE A 93 -8.67 -29.48 3.72
CA PHE A 93 -8.04 -30.72 4.12
C PHE A 93 -8.71 -31.24 5.39
N TYR A 94 -8.67 -32.55 5.58
CA TYR A 94 -9.25 -33.19 6.75
C TYR A 94 -8.37 -34.32 7.24
N VAL A 95 -8.45 -34.60 8.54
CA VAL A 95 -7.80 -35.74 9.17
C VAL A 95 -8.84 -36.84 9.34
N PHE A 96 -8.48 -38.07 9.01
CA PHE A 96 -9.38 -39.21 9.11
C PHE A 96 -8.74 -40.39 9.85
N ASP A 97 -9.60 -41.27 10.37
CA ASP A 97 -9.26 -42.60 10.85
C ASP A 97 -10.31 -43.59 10.33
N GLY A 98 -9.85 -44.55 9.51
CA GLY A 98 -10.73 -45.39 8.69
C GLY A 98 -11.64 -44.54 7.80
N ASP A 99 -12.95 -44.66 7.98
CA ASP A 99 -13.95 -43.89 7.25
C ASP A 99 -14.49 -42.66 8.01
N THR A 100 -13.94 -42.39 9.19
CA THR A 100 -14.41 -41.28 10.05
C THR A 100 -13.52 -40.07 9.88
N ILE A 101 -14.13 -38.90 9.61
CA ILE A 101 -13.43 -37.61 9.62
C ILE A 101 -13.31 -37.14 11.08
N LEU A 102 -12.08 -37.01 11.57
CA LEU A 102 -11.78 -36.59 12.94
C LEU A 102 -11.73 -35.07 13.08
N ALA A 103 -11.18 -34.38 12.09
CA ALA A 103 -11.04 -32.92 12.08
C ALA A 103 -10.91 -32.38 10.64
N SER A 104 -11.16 -31.09 10.45
CA SER A 104 -10.95 -30.41 9.16
C SER A 104 -10.20 -29.10 9.35
N THR A 105 -9.44 -28.70 8.35
CA THR A 105 -8.84 -27.37 8.26
C THR A 105 -9.89 -26.31 7.95
N ASN A 106 -9.53 -25.04 8.11
CA ASN A 106 -10.26 -23.96 7.46
C ASN A 106 -10.36 -24.17 5.94
N LYS A 107 -11.47 -23.72 5.36
CA LYS A 107 -11.69 -23.76 3.91
C LYS A 107 -10.83 -22.72 3.20
N PHE A 108 -10.38 -23.07 2.00
CA PHE A 108 -9.73 -22.16 1.05
C PHE A 108 -10.40 -22.29 -0.32
N THR A 109 -10.01 -21.46 -1.27
CA THR A 109 -10.69 -21.40 -2.57
C THR A 109 -9.68 -21.25 -3.70
N TYR A 110 -9.84 -22.06 -4.75
CA TYR A 110 -9.27 -21.76 -6.06
C TYR A 110 -10.30 -21.04 -6.92
N ILE A 111 -9.92 -19.89 -7.46
CA ILE A 111 -10.63 -19.21 -8.54
C ILE A 111 -9.98 -19.70 -9.83
N VAL A 112 -10.63 -20.66 -10.47
CA VAL A 112 -10.14 -21.31 -11.68
C VAL A 112 -10.60 -20.51 -12.89
N ALA A 113 -9.66 -19.81 -13.51
CA ALA A 113 -9.87 -19.15 -14.79
C ALA A 113 -9.74 -20.16 -15.94
N PRO A 114 -10.46 -19.95 -17.06
CA PRO A 114 -10.21 -20.70 -18.28
C PRO A 114 -8.76 -20.50 -18.70
N GLN A 115 -8.06 -21.59 -19.05
CA GLN A 115 -6.75 -21.49 -19.69
C GLN A 115 -6.90 -21.76 -21.17
N PHE A 116 -6.56 -20.77 -21.98
CA PHE A 116 -6.51 -20.90 -23.43
C PHE A 116 -5.10 -21.30 -23.86
N GLU A 117 -4.56 -22.41 -23.34
CA GLU A 117 -3.20 -22.83 -23.69
C GLU A 117 -3.12 -23.68 -24.95
N ARG A 118 -2.13 -23.30 -25.76
CA ARG A 118 -1.70 -23.94 -27.01
C ARG A 118 -0.79 -25.13 -26.66
N GLY A 119 -1.36 -26.19 -26.12
CA GLY A 119 -0.66 -27.46 -25.94
C GLY A 119 -0.61 -27.94 -24.50
N VAL A 120 -0.80 -29.26 -24.36
CA VAL A 120 -0.65 -30.09 -23.17
C VAL A 120 -1.79 -30.00 -22.12
N GLY A 121 -2.68 -30.99 -22.16
CA GLY A 121 -3.35 -31.53 -20.96
C GLY A 121 -4.72 -30.97 -20.59
N GLY A 122 -5.08 -29.73 -20.95
CA GLY A 122 -6.44 -29.22 -20.76
C GLY A 122 -7.38 -29.79 -21.82
N SER A 123 -8.57 -30.25 -21.44
CA SER A 123 -9.64 -30.58 -22.40
C SER A 123 -10.14 -29.29 -23.04
N SER A 124 -9.37 -28.79 -24.00
CA SER A 124 -9.81 -27.75 -24.93
C SER A 124 -11.01 -28.29 -25.69
N TYR A 125 -12.02 -27.46 -25.91
CA TYR A 125 -13.12 -27.75 -26.84
C TYR A 125 -12.59 -28.24 -28.20
N SER A 126 -11.40 -27.80 -28.63
CA SER A 126 -10.74 -28.30 -29.83
C SER A 126 -10.40 -29.79 -29.77
N LYS A 127 -9.91 -30.30 -28.63
CA LYS A 127 -9.56 -31.72 -28.46
C LYS A 127 -10.81 -32.59 -28.42
N THR A 128 -11.87 -32.12 -27.77
CA THR A 128 -13.18 -32.81 -27.78
C THR A 128 -13.79 -32.82 -29.18
N LEU A 129 -13.69 -31.73 -29.94
CA LEU A 129 -14.14 -31.66 -31.34
C LEU A 129 -13.28 -32.54 -32.26
N GLU A 130 -11.97 -32.63 -32.03
CA GLU A 130 -11.06 -33.52 -32.77
C GLU A 130 -11.35 -35.00 -32.48
N THR A 131 -11.62 -35.37 -31.22
CA THR A 131 -12.08 -36.72 -30.87
C THR A 131 -13.42 -37.04 -31.50
N LEU A 132 -14.39 -36.11 -31.44
CA LEU A 132 -15.69 -36.28 -32.09
C LEU A 132 -15.56 -36.45 -33.61
N LYS A 133 -14.64 -35.70 -34.25
CA LYS A 133 -14.30 -35.86 -35.67
C LYS A 133 -13.81 -37.27 -35.97
N ALA A 134 -12.86 -37.76 -35.17
CA ALA A 134 -12.29 -39.10 -35.35
C ALA A 134 -13.33 -40.20 -35.15
N ASP A 135 -14.20 -40.09 -34.14
CA ASP A 135 -15.28 -41.05 -33.88
C ASP A 135 -16.32 -41.07 -35.01
N MET A 136 -16.66 -39.90 -35.57
CA MET A 136 -17.54 -39.80 -36.74
C MET A 136 -16.91 -40.41 -38.00
N GLU A 137 -15.64 -40.13 -38.27
CA GLU A 137 -14.90 -40.70 -39.39
C GLU A 137 -14.80 -42.24 -39.28
N SER A 138 -14.61 -42.77 -38.06
CA SER A 138 -14.60 -44.22 -37.80
C SER A 138 -15.98 -44.86 -37.99
N THR A 139 -17.03 -44.29 -37.39
CA THR A 139 -18.41 -44.80 -37.50
C THR A 139 -18.86 -44.91 -38.95
N LEU A 140 -18.46 -43.92 -39.76
CA LEU A 140 -18.77 -43.88 -41.18
C LEU A 140 -18.01 -44.95 -41.99
N ALA A 141 -16.74 -45.18 -41.68
CA ALA A 141 -15.96 -46.23 -42.34
C ALA A 141 -16.59 -47.62 -42.11
N ASP A 142 -17.09 -47.87 -40.89
CA ASP A 142 -17.80 -49.09 -40.54
C ASP A 142 -19.13 -49.23 -41.30
N LEU A 143 -19.92 -48.15 -41.36
CA LEU A 143 -21.17 -48.09 -42.14
C LEU A 143 -20.94 -48.37 -43.62
N LYS A 144 -19.91 -47.78 -44.23
CA LYS A 144 -19.57 -47.98 -45.64
C LYS A 144 -19.17 -49.43 -45.92
N THR A 145 -18.45 -50.04 -44.99
CA THR A 145 -18.04 -51.44 -45.05
C THR A 145 -19.26 -52.36 -44.99
N GLU A 146 -20.18 -52.09 -44.07
CA GLU A 146 -21.39 -52.88 -43.92
C GLU A 146 -22.30 -52.75 -45.15
N VAL A 147 -22.58 -51.53 -45.62
CA VAL A 147 -23.35 -51.30 -46.86
C VAL A 147 -22.75 -52.04 -48.07
N SER A 148 -21.42 -52.07 -48.18
CA SER A 148 -20.74 -52.78 -49.28
C SER A 148 -20.94 -54.30 -49.20
N LYS A 149 -20.99 -54.88 -47.99
CA LYS A 149 -21.32 -56.31 -47.79
C LYS A 149 -22.76 -56.61 -48.22
N TRP A 150 -23.70 -55.75 -47.87
CA TRP A 150 -25.12 -55.92 -48.22
C TRP A 150 -25.34 -55.82 -49.75
N MET A 151 -24.67 -54.89 -50.43
CA MET A 151 -24.72 -54.78 -51.90
C MET A 151 -24.14 -55.99 -52.63
N ALA A 152 -23.13 -56.65 -52.05
CA ALA A 152 -22.47 -57.83 -52.60
C ALA A 152 -23.27 -59.13 -52.41
N SER A 153 -24.33 -59.12 -51.59
CA SER A 153 -25.16 -60.30 -51.36
C SER A 153 -26.08 -60.61 -52.55
N ALA A 154 -26.26 -61.90 -52.85
CA ALA A 154 -27.03 -62.38 -54.00
C ALA A 154 -28.56 -62.35 -53.77
N ASP A 155 -29.01 -62.22 -52.52
CA ASP A 155 -30.43 -62.28 -52.10
C ASP A 155 -31.19 -60.95 -52.15
N VAL A 156 -30.54 -59.86 -52.60
CA VAL A 156 -31.10 -58.51 -52.55
C VAL A 156 -31.63 -58.10 -53.93
N GLU A 157 -32.96 -58.06 -54.09
CA GLU A 157 -33.67 -57.62 -55.31
C GLU A 157 -33.31 -56.18 -55.73
N GLY A 158 -33.41 -55.89 -57.02
CA GLY A 158 -32.91 -54.64 -57.63
C GLY A 158 -33.47 -53.33 -57.05
N GLU A 159 -34.65 -53.36 -56.43
CA GLU A 159 -35.22 -52.20 -55.73
C GLU A 159 -34.51 -51.93 -54.40
N VAL A 160 -34.18 -52.97 -53.64
CA VAL A 160 -33.42 -52.84 -52.39
C VAL A 160 -32.00 -52.36 -52.68
N LYS A 161 -31.39 -52.78 -53.79
CA LYS A 161 -30.08 -52.23 -54.24
C LYS A 161 -30.14 -50.74 -54.57
N ARG A 162 -31.22 -50.26 -55.21
CA ARG A 162 -31.41 -48.83 -55.49
C ARG A 162 -31.63 -48.01 -54.22
N GLN A 163 -32.45 -48.50 -53.31
CA GLN A 163 -32.67 -47.85 -52.02
C GLN A 163 -31.37 -47.78 -51.20
N LEU A 164 -30.59 -48.87 -51.16
CA LEU A 164 -29.30 -48.91 -50.48
C LEU A 164 -28.29 -47.92 -51.08
N ALA A 165 -28.22 -47.81 -52.41
CA ALA A 165 -27.37 -46.83 -53.09
C ALA A 165 -27.81 -45.39 -52.80
N SER A 166 -29.12 -45.13 -52.78
CA SER A 166 -29.68 -43.81 -52.44
C SER A 166 -29.37 -43.42 -50.99
N THR A 167 -29.55 -44.35 -50.05
CA THR A 167 -29.19 -44.14 -48.64
C THR A 167 -27.71 -43.89 -48.47
N LEU A 168 -26.84 -44.63 -49.17
CA LEU A 168 -25.39 -44.42 -49.12
C LEU A 168 -25.00 -43.00 -49.60
N SER A 169 -25.58 -42.53 -50.71
CA SER A 169 -25.34 -41.17 -51.20
C SER A 169 -25.86 -40.10 -50.23
N ALA A 170 -27.01 -40.33 -49.58
CA ALA A 170 -27.53 -39.44 -48.55
C ALA A 170 -26.60 -39.35 -47.33
N ILE A 171 -26.07 -40.50 -46.88
CA ILE A 171 -25.09 -40.57 -45.78
C ILE A 171 -23.81 -39.81 -46.13
N GLN A 172 -23.27 -40.01 -47.34
CA GLN A 172 -22.06 -39.29 -47.80
C GLN A 172 -22.28 -37.78 -47.89
N SER A 173 -23.44 -37.34 -48.37
CA SER A 173 -23.78 -35.91 -48.43
C SER A 173 -23.92 -35.30 -47.03
N TRP A 174 -24.53 -36.04 -46.09
CA TRP A 174 -24.66 -35.61 -44.71
C TRP A 174 -23.29 -35.52 -44.02
N GLU A 175 -22.42 -36.52 -44.21
CA GLU A 175 -21.03 -36.53 -43.72
C GLU A 175 -20.26 -35.28 -44.16
N GLN A 176 -20.28 -34.99 -45.46
CA GLN A 176 -19.56 -33.85 -46.00
C GLN A 176 -20.08 -32.53 -45.40
N THR A 177 -21.39 -32.44 -45.17
CA THR A 177 -22.02 -31.27 -44.53
C THR A 177 -21.56 -31.11 -43.08
N GLN A 178 -21.53 -32.21 -42.31
CA GLN A 178 -21.06 -32.18 -40.93
C GLN A 178 -19.57 -31.85 -40.84
N LYS A 179 -18.74 -32.39 -41.73
CA LYS A 179 -17.31 -32.09 -41.80
C LYS A 179 -17.07 -30.59 -42.02
N THR A 180 -17.78 -30.00 -42.99
CA THR A 180 -17.68 -28.56 -43.26
C THR A 180 -18.15 -27.71 -42.08
N ALA A 181 -19.25 -28.10 -41.41
CA ALA A 181 -19.73 -27.39 -40.22
C ALA A 181 -18.71 -27.45 -39.08
N LEU A 182 -18.09 -28.62 -38.87
CA LEU A 182 -17.09 -28.83 -37.82
C LEU A 182 -15.81 -28.02 -38.08
N ASP A 183 -15.32 -28.02 -39.32
CA ASP A 183 -14.14 -27.24 -39.70
C ASP A 183 -14.42 -25.73 -39.56
N ALA A 184 -15.64 -25.27 -39.86
CA ALA A 184 -16.07 -23.89 -39.62
C ALA A 184 -16.09 -23.56 -38.11
N SER A 185 -16.66 -24.43 -37.27
CA SER A 185 -16.66 -24.23 -35.82
C SER A 185 -15.24 -24.21 -35.23
N ALA A 186 -14.33 -25.07 -35.71
CA ALA A 186 -12.93 -25.07 -35.28
C ALA A 186 -12.20 -23.76 -35.65
N SER A 187 -12.48 -23.23 -36.85
CA SER A 187 -11.96 -21.94 -37.31
C SER A 187 -12.45 -20.78 -36.43
N GLU A 188 -13.76 -20.72 -36.13
CA GLU A 188 -14.32 -19.68 -35.27
C GLU A 188 -13.78 -19.77 -33.83
N LEU A 189 -13.61 -20.98 -33.29
CA LEU A 189 -12.99 -21.16 -31.97
C LEU A 189 -11.54 -20.64 -31.95
N THR A 190 -10.79 -20.87 -33.02
CA THR A 190 -9.41 -20.38 -33.16
C THR A 190 -9.37 -18.85 -33.20
N LYS A 191 -10.30 -18.20 -33.91
CA LYS A 191 -10.41 -16.74 -33.94
C LYS A 191 -10.78 -16.17 -32.58
N ALA A 192 -11.78 -16.75 -31.92
CA ALA A 192 -12.20 -16.33 -30.59
C ALA A 192 -11.06 -16.46 -29.57
N GLN A 193 -10.26 -17.53 -29.67
CA GLN A 193 -9.08 -17.70 -28.83
C GLN A 193 -8.03 -16.60 -29.07
N ALA A 194 -7.75 -16.26 -30.33
CA ALA A 194 -6.80 -15.19 -30.66
C ALA A 194 -7.29 -13.83 -30.13
N GLN A 195 -8.58 -13.51 -30.32
CA GLN A 195 -9.19 -12.28 -29.83
C GLN A 195 -9.08 -12.16 -28.30
N TRP A 196 -9.38 -13.24 -27.58
CA TRP A 196 -9.28 -13.24 -26.12
C TRP A 196 -7.85 -13.01 -25.62
N ILE A 197 -6.85 -13.62 -26.29
CA ILE A 197 -5.43 -13.41 -25.95
C ILE A 197 -5.04 -11.94 -26.15
N ASP A 198 -5.47 -11.33 -27.26
CA ASP A 198 -5.20 -9.92 -27.55
C ASP A 198 -5.85 -8.98 -26.51
N GLU A 199 -7.11 -9.24 -26.13
CA GLU A 199 -7.81 -8.50 -25.08
C GLU A 199 -7.13 -8.65 -23.72
N TYR A 200 -6.74 -9.88 -23.35
CA TYR A 200 -6.04 -10.15 -22.09
C TYR A 200 -4.70 -9.41 -22.01
N ASN A 201 -3.91 -9.44 -23.08
CA ASN A 201 -2.63 -8.75 -23.16
C ASN A 201 -2.82 -7.22 -23.10
N THR A 202 -3.86 -6.70 -23.74
CA THR A 202 -4.22 -5.27 -23.71
C THR A 202 -4.56 -4.82 -22.29
N LEU A 203 -5.48 -5.53 -21.62
CA LEU A 203 -5.86 -5.24 -20.24
C LEU A 203 -4.68 -5.34 -19.28
N THR A 204 -3.78 -6.31 -19.49
CA THR A 204 -2.57 -6.46 -18.68
C THR A 204 -1.64 -5.26 -18.83
N ALA A 205 -1.45 -4.76 -20.06
CA ALA A 205 -0.64 -3.57 -20.32
C ALA A 205 -1.27 -2.28 -19.77
N GLU A 206 -2.59 -2.13 -19.89
CA GLU A 206 -3.34 -1.02 -19.30
C GLU A 206 -3.23 -1.01 -17.77
N LEU A 207 -3.37 -2.17 -17.13
CA LEU A 207 -3.22 -2.31 -15.69
C LEU A 207 -1.81 -1.94 -15.22
N ALA A 208 -0.76 -2.34 -15.95
CA ALA A 208 0.61 -1.95 -15.64
C ALA A 208 0.82 -0.43 -15.76
N THR A 209 0.21 0.19 -16.76
CA THR A 209 0.26 1.65 -16.97
C THR A 209 -0.45 2.39 -15.83
N LEU A 210 -1.64 1.96 -15.44
CA LEU A 210 -2.40 2.54 -14.34
C LEU A 210 -1.66 2.44 -13.01
N LYS A 211 -1.06 1.29 -12.70
CA LYS A 211 -0.25 1.10 -11.48
C LYS A 211 0.94 2.06 -11.44
N THR A 212 1.59 2.28 -12.58
CA THR A 212 2.72 3.22 -12.67
C THR A 212 2.25 4.67 -12.47
N ALA A 213 1.14 5.05 -13.09
CA ALA A 213 0.56 6.38 -12.93
C ALA A 213 0.14 6.66 -11.48
N GLN A 214 -0.45 5.67 -10.80
CA GLN A 214 -0.83 5.76 -9.39
C GLN A 214 0.39 5.98 -8.50
N ALA A 215 1.45 5.17 -8.64
CA ALA A 215 2.66 5.31 -7.85
C ALA A 215 3.32 6.70 -8.02
N ASN A 216 3.32 7.23 -9.25
CA ASN A 216 3.83 8.57 -9.53
C ASN A 216 2.98 9.67 -8.88
N ALA A 217 1.65 9.53 -8.90
CA ALA A 217 0.74 10.48 -8.25
C ALA A 217 0.92 10.49 -6.72
N GLU A 218 1.00 9.31 -6.09
CA GLU A 218 1.24 9.16 -4.65
C GLU A 218 2.57 9.80 -4.23
N LYS A 219 3.63 9.57 -5.02
CA LYS A 219 4.93 10.20 -4.80
C LYS A 219 4.84 11.73 -4.90
N ALA A 220 4.18 12.25 -5.93
CA ALA A 220 4.01 13.69 -6.10
C ALA A 220 3.25 14.33 -4.92
N THR A 221 2.21 13.66 -4.41
CA THR A 221 1.49 14.11 -3.21
C THR A 221 2.36 14.12 -1.96
N SER A 222 3.18 13.08 -1.77
CA SER A 222 4.13 13.00 -0.65
C SER A 222 5.19 14.12 -0.72
N ASP A 223 5.76 14.35 -1.90
CA ASP A 223 6.76 15.40 -2.13
C ASP A 223 6.16 16.79 -1.87
N ALA A 224 4.94 17.05 -2.35
CA ALA A 224 4.22 18.31 -2.10
C ALA A 224 3.91 18.54 -0.61
N THR A 225 3.52 17.49 0.12
CA THR A 225 3.26 17.55 1.56
C THR A 225 4.54 17.88 2.34
N THR A 226 5.66 17.27 1.95
CA THR A 226 6.97 17.53 2.54
C THR A 226 7.41 18.97 2.30
N ALA A 227 7.30 19.46 1.06
CA ALA A 227 7.62 20.84 0.71
C ALA A 227 6.77 21.85 1.48
N THR A 228 5.47 21.59 1.63
CA THR A 228 4.56 22.43 2.40
C THR A 228 4.97 22.48 3.88
N THR A 229 5.30 21.34 4.47
CA THR A 229 5.75 21.26 5.87
C THR A 229 7.03 22.06 6.09
N GLN A 230 8.02 21.91 5.19
CA GLN A 230 9.27 22.67 5.24
C GLN A 230 9.03 24.18 5.12
N ALA A 231 8.14 24.61 4.21
CA ALA A 231 7.77 26.01 4.04
C ALA A 231 7.11 26.58 5.31
N THR A 232 6.20 25.84 5.93
CA THR A 232 5.57 26.24 7.20
C THR A 232 6.59 26.38 8.33
N GLN A 233 7.53 25.45 8.42
CA GLN A 233 8.57 25.47 9.45
C GLN A 233 9.55 26.63 9.26
N ALA A 234 9.93 26.92 8.01
CA ALA A 234 10.74 28.08 7.67
C ALA A 234 10.02 29.40 8.02
N ALA A 235 8.74 29.53 7.68
CA ALA A 235 7.93 30.70 8.02
C ALA A 235 7.84 30.90 9.54
N THR A 236 7.59 29.83 10.30
CA THR A 236 7.54 29.88 11.77
C THR A 236 8.86 30.34 12.37
N THR A 237 9.98 29.84 11.85
CA THR A 237 11.33 30.23 12.27
C THR A 237 11.61 31.71 11.96
N ALA A 238 11.19 32.19 10.79
CA ALA A 238 11.32 33.59 10.41
C ALA A 238 10.50 34.52 11.34
N THR A 239 9.25 34.15 11.65
CA THR A 239 8.42 34.89 12.61
C THR A 239 9.04 34.96 14.00
N ALA A 240 9.57 33.83 14.51
CA ALA A 240 10.23 33.80 15.80
C ALA A 240 11.49 34.69 15.83
N SER A 241 12.28 34.65 14.74
CA SER A 241 13.49 35.47 14.59
C SER A 241 13.17 36.97 14.52
N ALA A 242 12.12 37.36 13.80
CA ALA A 242 11.66 38.75 13.74
C ALA A 242 11.23 39.25 15.13
N LYS A 243 10.46 38.46 15.89
CA LYS A 243 10.05 38.81 17.26
C LYS A 243 11.25 38.95 18.21
N ALA A 244 12.27 38.11 18.07
CA ALA A 244 13.51 38.21 18.84
C ALA A 244 14.30 39.49 18.49
N ALA A 245 14.33 39.86 17.21
CA ALA A 245 14.95 41.10 16.75
C ALA A 245 14.23 42.34 17.31
N ASP A 246 12.88 42.37 17.26
CA ASP A 246 12.08 43.46 17.82
C ASP A 246 12.32 43.62 19.33
N THR A 247 12.39 42.51 20.06
CA THR A 247 12.70 42.51 21.50
C THR A 247 14.09 43.08 21.78
N SER A 248 15.08 42.67 20.97
CA SER A 248 16.45 43.17 21.09
C SER A 248 16.55 44.66 20.79
N LYS A 249 15.81 45.14 19.78
CA LYS A 249 15.71 46.56 19.44
C LYS A 249 15.11 47.37 20.59
N ALA A 250 13.99 46.92 21.15
CA ALA A 250 13.35 47.59 22.28
C ALA A 250 14.28 47.69 23.50
N ASN A 251 15.06 46.63 23.78
CA ASN A 251 16.06 46.65 24.85
C ASN A 251 17.20 47.64 24.57
N ALA A 252 17.68 47.70 23.33
CA ALA A 252 18.70 48.67 22.91
C ALA A 252 18.20 50.11 23.03
N ASP A 253 16.97 50.38 22.61
CA ASP A 253 16.36 51.71 22.72
C ASP A 253 16.19 52.14 24.20
N LYS A 254 15.78 51.20 25.07
CA LYS A 254 15.71 51.44 26.53
C LYS A 254 17.08 51.73 27.14
N ALA A 255 18.10 50.98 26.75
CA ALA A 255 19.48 51.19 27.20
C ALA A 255 20.00 52.56 26.75
N ALA A 256 19.74 52.95 25.50
CA ALA A 256 20.11 54.26 24.96
C ALA A 256 19.42 55.39 25.74
N SER A 257 18.10 55.29 25.98
CA SER A 257 17.36 56.28 26.78
C SER A 257 17.91 56.42 28.20
N THR A 258 18.25 55.28 28.85
CA THR A 258 18.87 55.27 30.19
C THR A 258 20.23 55.98 30.18
N ALA A 259 21.06 55.72 29.16
CA ALA A 259 22.36 56.37 29.01
C ALA A 259 22.23 57.89 28.76
N THR A 260 21.26 58.32 27.95
CA THR A 260 20.96 59.74 27.76
C THR A 260 20.55 60.42 29.06
N GLN A 261 19.66 59.80 29.85
CA GLN A 261 19.24 60.34 31.14
C GLN A 261 20.43 60.48 32.09
N ALA A 262 21.29 59.46 32.19
CA ALA A 262 22.49 59.51 33.01
C ALA A 262 23.44 60.65 32.59
N ALA A 263 23.59 60.90 31.28
CA ALA A 263 24.39 62.02 30.77
C ALA A 263 23.77 63.39 31.10
N THR A 264 22.44 63.52 31.04
CA THR A 264 21.72 64.72 31.47
C THR A 264 21.91 64.97 32.97
N ASP A 265 21.74 63.93 33.79
CA ASP A 265 21.91 64.03 35.24
C ASP A 265 23.35 64.43 35.62
N ALA A 266 24.36 63.85 34.96
CA ALA A 266 25.76 64.22 35.15
C ALA A 266 26.06 65.68 34.74
N SER A 267 25.46 66.14 33.63
CA SER A 267 25.59 67.53 33.18
C SER A 267 24.96 68.51 34.16
N LYS A 268 23.78 68.14 34.71
CA LYS A 268 23.11 68.91 35.75
C LYS A 268 23.95 68.96 37.03
N ALA A 269 24.44 67.83 37.52
CA ALA A 269 25.31 67.77 38.70
C ALA A 269 26.58 68.64 38.54
N THR A 270 27.17 68.64 37.33
CA THR A 270 28.30 69.51 37.01
C THR A 270 27.93 71.00 37.09
N THR A 271 26.75 71.37 36.62
CA THR A 271 26.24 72.75 36.69
C THR A 271 25.96 73.17 38.12
N ASP A 272 25.26 72.33 38.87
CA ASP A 272 24.93 72.56 40.28
C ASP A 272 26.22 72.69 41.12
N SER A 273 27.25 71.90 40.83
CA SER A 273 28.57 72.00 41.50
C SER A 273 29.30 73.31 41.18
N LYS A 274 29.24 73.80 39.93
CA LYS A 274 29.80 75.12 39.57
C LYS A 274 29.07 76.25 40.30
N GLN A 275 27.74 76.17 40.40
CA GLN A 275 26.95 77.16 41.12
C GLN A 275 27.31 77.16 42.61
N ALA A 276 27.35 75.99 43.25
CA ALA A 276 27.75 75.88 44.65
C ALA A 276 29.15 76.45 44.92
N THR A 277 30.09 76.26 43.98
CA THR A 277 31.44 76.85 44.05
C THR A 277 31.40 78.38 43.95
N ALA A 278 30.58 78.93 43.05
CA ALA A 278 30.40 80.37 42.91
C ALA A 278 29.77 81.00 44.15
N ASP A 279 28.74 80.35 44.71
CA ASP A 279 28.05 80.77 45.93
C ASP A 279 29.02 80.76 47.13
N ALA A 280 29.84 79.72 47.28
CA ALA A 280 30.86 79.64 48.31
C ALA A 280 31.92 80.75 48.19
N LYS A 281 32.33 81.07 46.96
CA LYS A 281 33.25 82.18 46.69
C LYS A 281 32.64 83.53 47.07
N ALA A 282 31.37 83.75 46.73
CA ALA A 282 30.64 84.96 47.10
C ALA A 282 30.49 85.09 48.62
N ALA A 283 30.17 84.01 49.32
CA ALA A 283 30.09 83.99 50.78
C ALA A 283 31.45 84.29 51.44
N THR A 284 32.54 83.76 50.88
CA THR A 284 33.91 84.06 51.36
C THR A 284 34.24 85.54 51.20
N GLU A 285 33.87 86.16 50.07
CA GLU A 285 34.10 87.59 49.83
C GLU A 285 33.27 88.46 50.79
N LEU A 286 32.01 88.11 51.02
CA LEU A 286 31.16 88.77 52.02
C LEU A 286 31.76 88.67 53.43
N ALA A 287 32.27 87.50 53.82
CA ALA A 287 32.93 87.31 55.11
C ALA A 287 34.19 88.17 55.24
N LYS A 288 34.97 88.29 54.16
CA LYS A 288 36.14 89.16 54.11
C LYS A 288 35.76 90.63 54.27
N GLN A 289 34.75 91.12 53.54
CA GLN A 289 34.24 92.48 53.71
C GLN A 289 33.73 92.74 55.13
N ALA A 290 33.05 91.77 55.74
CA ALA A 290 32.60 91.89 57.13
C ALA A 290 33.77 91.99 58.12
N ALA A 291 34.83 91.21 57.91
CA ALA A 291 36.05 91.28 58.72
C ALA A 291 36.79 92.61 58.54
N ASP A 292 36.93 93.10 57.30
CA ASP A 292 37.55 94.38 57.00
C ASP A 292 36.74 95.55 57.62
N ASN A 293 35.42 95.50 57.53
CA ASN A 293 34.54 96.47 58.21
C ASN A 293 34.69 96.42 59.73
N ALA A 294 34.73 95.23 60.33
CA ALA A 294 34.93 95.07 61.78
C ALA A 294 36.28 95.65 62.23
N ASN A 295 37.35 95.41 61.46
CA ASN A 295 38.68 95.99 61.72
C ASN A 295 38.66 97.52 61.59
N ASN A 296 38.00 98.09 60.58
CA ASN A 296 37.85 99.54 60.43
C ASN A 296 37.08 100.17 61.59
N VAL A 297 35.99 99.54 62.06
CA VAL A 297 35.25 100.00 63.24
C VAL A 297 36.13 99.94 64.49
N SER A 298 36.86 98.85 64.70
CA SER A 298 37.81 98.75 65.82
C SER A 298 38.92 99.79 65.77
N ALA A 299 39.38 100.19 64.58
CA ALA A 299 40.42 101.20 64.40
C ALA A 299 39.91 102.63 64.56
N THR A 300 38.60 102.86 64.48
CA THR A 300 37.97 104.18 64.64
C THR A 300 37.39 104.41 66.04
N ILE A 301 37.22 103.37 66.86
CA ILE A 301 36.93 103.52 68.30
C ILE A 301 38.21 104.02 68.99
N THR A 302 38.16 105.23 69.54
CA THR A 302 39.27 105.83 70.28
C THR A 302 39.12 105.63 71.79
N ASP A 303 40.21 105.74 72.56
CA ASP A 303 40.16 105.65 74.04
C ASP A 303 39.18 106.67 74.67
N ALA A 304 38.92 107.79 73.98
CA ALA A 304 37.94 108.80 74.38
C ALA A 304 36.48 108.33 74.20
N ASP A 305 36.18 107.57 73.14
CA ASP A 305 34.85 107.00 72.89
C ASP A 305 34.53 105.87 73.89
N LEU A 306 35.54 105.07 74.24
CA LEU A 306 35.44 104.03 75.27
C LEU A 306 35.18 104.64 76.65
N ALA A 307 35.85 105.76 76.97
CA ALA A 307 35.62 106.52 78.21
C ALA A 307 34.21 107.13 78.27
N ALA A 308 33.67 107.63 77.15
CA ALA A 308 32.31 108.16 77.08
C ALA A 308 31.23 107.08 77.28
N TRP A 309 31.40 105.89 76.68
CA TRP A 309 30.48 104.76 76.85
C TRP A 309 30.49 104.19 78.28
N ILE A 310 31.68 104.03 78.88
CA ILE A 310 31.83 103.61 80.29
C ILE A 310 31.14 104.60 81.24
N THR A 311 31.19 105.90 80.93
CA THR A 311 30.52 106.95 81.72
C THR A 311 28.98 106.90 81.55
N GLN A 312 28.48 106.49 80.38
CA GLN A 312 27.05 106.39 80.09
C GLN A 312 26.39 105.12 80.66
N GLU A 313 27.07 103.98 80.66
CA GLU A 313 26.58 102.72 81.25
C GLU A 313 26.82 102.63 82.77
N ALA A 314 27.81 103.35 83.33
CA ALA A 314 27.95 103.51 84.79
C ALA A 314 26.88 104.45 85.41
N GLY A 315 26.03 105.06 84.58
CA GLY A 315 24.91 105.93 84.98
C GLY A 315 23.52 105.33 84.84
N LYS A 316 23.39 104.02 84.55
CA LYS A 316 22.16 103.23 84.67
C LYS A 316 22.24 102.31 85.90
#